data_AF-J9AVW0-F1
#
_entry.id   AF-J9AVW0-F1
#
_cell.length_a   1.000
_cell.length_b   1.000
_cell.length_c   1.000
_cell.angle_alpha   90.00
_cell.angle_beta   90.00
_cell.angle_gamma   90.00
#
_symmetry.space_group_name_H-M   'P 1'
#
loop_
_entity.id
_entity.type
_entity.pdbx_description
1 polymer ?
#
loop_
_entity_poly.entity_id
_entity_poly.type
_entity_poly.pdbx_seq_one_letter_code
_entity_poly.pdbx_strand_id
1 'polypeptide(L)'
;MRDLLEVKEPEANLFFATQTNVGWMRDLENGDFAKACHTLKTLSRKSNDDVILKRRLLSFAKLSALCEDEVDNNFLEGIKRDLNLIKLQQKLDPNLEMKFDSSDPVSKIRSCTAEEIIKANLNDASCDIDRCFDALLTLSTLIDEEASNRTAGELVHSLQAKIWIAAIRANSEYWKKVTRDDDPKYPTVYSELLDRIAACAELSSERKLELIPDTKELAECLTEFSHNKLFGVLLRTIEEAARRSISDKEGMRGSSNETISYSVLS
;
A
#
# COMPACT_ATOMS: atom_id res chain seq x y z
N MET A 1 -34.58 -9.54 -12.51
CA MET A 1 -33.68 -9.79 -11.36
C MET A 1 -34.32 -9.28 -10.06
N ARG A 2 -34.87 -8.05 -10.00
CA ARG A 2 -35.72 -7.59 -8.88
C ARG A 2 -36.83 -8.58 -8.53
N ASP A 3 -37.59 -9.02 -9.53
CA ASP A 3 -38.69 -9.97 -9.33
C ASP A 3 -38.24 -11.30 -8.70
N LEU A 4 -36.99 -11.72 -8.93
CA LEU A 4 -36.44 -12.97 -8.37
C LEU A 4 -35.94 -12.80 -6.94
N LEU A 5 -35.61 -11.57 -6.52
CA LEU A 5 -35.17 -11.25 -5.14
C LEU A 5 -36.38 -11.09 -4.21
N GLU A 6 -37.55 -10.69 -4.72
CA GLU A 6 -38.78 -10.56 -3.92
C GLU A 6 -39.46 -11.91 -3.66
N VAL A 7 -39.20 -12.91 -4.50
CA VAL A 7 -39.72 -14.29 -4.32
C VAL A 7 -39.04 -14.94 -3.12
N LYS A 8 -39.83 -15.30 -2.10
CA LYS A 8 -39.38 -15.97 -0.86
C LYS A 8 -39.57 -17.50 -0.87
N GLU A 9 -39.86 -18.07 -2.03
CA GLU A 9 -40.11 -19.50 -2.17
C GLU A 9 -38.83 -20.33 -1.92
N PRO A 10 -38.95 -21.58 -1.42
CA PRO A 10 -37.81 -22.45 -1.15
C PRO A 10 -36.89 -22.67 -2.35
N GLU A 11 -37.47 -22.66 -3.55
CA GLU A 11 -36.78 -22.86 -4.83
C GLU A 11 -35.89 -21.66 -5.19
N ALA A 12 -36.34 -20.44 -4.89
CA ALA A 12 -35.53 -19.23 -5.05
C ALA A 12 -34.35 -19.22 -4.06
N ASN A 13 -34.60 -19.61 -2.80
CA ASN A 13 -33.53 -19.74 -1.81
C ASN A 13 -32.49 -20.79 -2.21
N LEU A 14 -32.93 -21.94 -2.75
CA LEU A 14 -32.04 -22.96 -3.29
C LEU A 14 -31.24 -22.45 -4.50
N PHE A 15 -31.85 -21.67 -5.40
CA PHE A 15 -31.15 -21.05 -6.52
C PHE A 15 -30.04 -20.10 -6.04
N PHE A 16 -30.33 -19.18 -5.12
CA PHE A 16 -29.32 -18.25 -4.61
C PHE A 16 -28.24 -18.96 -3.76
N ALA A 17 -28.60 -20.00 -3.01
CA ALA A 17 -27.65 -20.81 -2.26
C ALA A 17 -26.70 -21.61 -3.15
N THR A 18 -27.17 -22.06 -4.32
CA THR A 18 -26.36 -22.83 -5.27
C THR A 18 -25.55 -21.92 -6.20
N GLN A 19 -26.02 -20.70 -6.49
CA GLN A 19 -25.32 -19.76 -7.35
C GLN A 19 -24.46 -18.75 -6.59
N THR A 20 -23.22 -19.18 -6.34
CA THR A 20 -22.20 -18.40 -5.62
C THR A 20 -21.91 -17.01 -6.19
N ASN A 21 -22.19 -16.77 -7.48
CA ASN A 21 -21.96 -15.47 -8.13
C ASN A 21 -23.00 -14.40 -7.77
N VAL A 22 -24.20 -14.80 -7.36
CA VAL A 22 -25.35 -13.90 -7.09
C VAL A 22 -25.96 -14.11 -5.70
N GLY A 23 -25.58 -15.17 -4.98
CA GLY A 23 -26.10 -15.49 -3.64
C GLY A 23 -25.94 -14.36 -2.64
N TRP A 24 -24.85 -13.58 -2.73
CA TRP A 24 -24.61 -12.42 -1.87
C TRP A 24 -25.71 -11.37 -1.96
N MET A 25 -26.39 -11.22 -3.10
CA MET A 25 -27.51 -10.27 -3.23
C MET A 25 -28.68 -10.67 -2.34
N ARG A 26 -28.95 -11.98 -2.24
CA ARG A 26 -30.00 -12.51 -1.36
C ARG A 26 -29.62 -12.38 0.11
N ASP A 27 -28.35 -12.60 0.44
CA ASP A 27 -27.84 -12.41 1.80
C ASP A 27 -28.01 -10.94 2.25
N LEU A 28 -27.73 -9.96 1.38
CA LEU A 28 -27.98 -8.54 1.63
C LEU A 28 -29.47 -8.21 1.87
N GLU A 29 -30.37 -8.72 1.01
CA GLU A 29 -31.81 -8.49 1.16
C GLU A 29 -32.37 -9.07 2.47
N ASN A 30 -31.76 -10.15 2.97
CA ASN A 30 -32.13 -10.77 4.23
C ASN A 30 -31.46 -10.11 5.47
N GLY A 31 -30.59 -9.11 5.26
CA GLY A 31 -29.83 -8.46 6.34
C GLY A 31 -28.65 -9.28 6.87
N ASP A 32 -28.22 -10.33 6.16
CA ASP A 32 -27.05 -11.15 6.52
C ASP A 32 -25.77 -10.54 5.89
N PHE A 33 -25.30 -9.41 6.43
CA PHE A 33 -24.16 -8.69 5.85
C PHE A 33 -22.83 -9.42 6.08
N ALA A 34 -22.70 -10.20 7.15
CA ALA A 34 -21.55 -11.06 7.42
C ALA A 34 -21.36 -12.07 6.28
N LYS A 35 -22.41 -12.84 5.96
CA LYS A 35 -22.31 -13.83 4.88
C LYS A 35 -22.13 -13.17 3.52
N ALA A 36 -22.79 -12.04 3.27
CA ALA A 36 -22.62 -11.27 2.05
C ALA A 36 -21.17 -10.80 1.87
N CYS A 37 -20.55 -10.23 2.91
CA CYS A 37 -19.20 -9.68 2.82
C CYS A 37 -18.14 -10.78 2.56
N HIS A 38 -18.27 -11.94 3.21
CA HIS A 38 -17.39 -13.09 2.97
C HIS A 38 -17.54 -13.65 1.55
N THR A 39 -18.78 -13.74 1.06
CA THR A 39 -19.06 -14.20 -0.32
C THR A 39 -18.47 -13.23 -1.34
N LEU A 40 -18.69 -11.92 -1.18
CA LEU A 40 -18.16 -10.87 -2.04
C LEU A 40 -16.62 -10.87 -2.06
N LYS A 41 -15.96 -11.04 -0.92
CA LYS A 41 -14.49 -11.17 -0.85
C LYS A 41 -13.98 -12.45 -1.51
N THR A 42 -14.74 -13.53 -1.45
CA THR A 42 -14.38 -14.78 -2.15
C THR A 42 -14.51 -14.64 -3.66
N LEU A 43 -15.56 -13.96 -4.13
CA LEU A 43 -15.74 -13.66 -5.55
C LEU A 43 -14.64 -12.73 -6.07
N SER A 44 -14.27 -11.70 -5.31
CA SER A 44 -13.22 -10.76 -5.74
C SER A 44 -11.87 -11.46 -5.96
N ARG A 45 -11.53 -12.46 -5.13
CA ARG A 45 -10.34 -13.31 -5.30
C ARG A 45 -10.37 -14.15 -6.58
N LYS A 46 -11.56 -14.54 -7.06
CA LYS A 46 -11.73 -15.27 -8.33
C LYS A 46 -11.65 -14.36 -9.55
N SER A 47 -11.95 -13.06 -9.39
CA SER A 47 -11.97 -12.05 -10.47
C SER A 47 -10.60 -11.39 -10.73
N ASN A 48 -9.49 -12.13 -10.63
CA ASN A 48 -8.16 -11.55 -10.88
C ASN A 48 -7.90 -11.16 -12.35
N ASP A 49 -8.72 -11.65 -13.27
CA ASP A 49 -8.71 -11.27 -14.69
C ASP A 49 -9.39 -9.93 -14.96
N ASP A 50 -10.18 -9.41 -14.02
CA ASP A 50 -10.95 -8.18 -14.16
C ASP A 50 -10.85 -7.32 -12.89
N VAL A 51 -9.88 -6.40 -12.88
CA VAL A 51 -9.63 -5.47 -11.78
C VAL A 51 -10.82 -4.53 -11.50
N ILE A 52 -11.65 -4.26 -12.52
CA ILE A 52 -12.85 -3.43 -12.39
C ILE A 52 -13.91 -4.16 -11.57
N LEU A 53 -14.20 -5.41 -11.95
CA LEU A 53 -15.10 -6.27 -11.20
C LEU A 53 -14.57 -6.54 -9.80
N LYS A 54 -13.28 -6.88 -9.66
CA LYS A 54 -12.63 -7.13 -8.37
C LYS A 54 -12.77 -5.94 -7.42
N ARG A 55 -12.53 -4.71 -7.90
CA ARG A 55 -12.70 -3.48 -7.12
C ARG A 55 -14.15 -3.32 -6.65
N ARG A 56 -15.12 -3.48 -7.55
CA ARG A 56 -16.56 -3.35 -7.21
C ARG A 56 -16.97 -4.37 -6.13
N LEU A 57 -16.56 -5.62 -6.28
CA LEU A 57 -16.83 -6.68 -5.30
C LEU A 57 -16.19 -6.38 -3.94
N LEU A 58 -14.94 -5.91 -3.90
CA LEU A 58 -14.27 -5.51 -2.66
C LEU A 58 -14.93 -4.29 -2.00
N SER A 59 -15.36 -3.31 -2.79
CA SER A 59 -16.10 -2.15 -2.28
C SER A 59 -17.42 -2.56 -1.66
N PHE A 60 -18.18 -3.46 -2.31
CA PHE A 60 -19.39 -4.01 -1.70
C PHE A 60 -19.07 -4.83 -0.45
N ALA A 61 -18.04 -5.67 -0.47
CA ALA A 61 -17.62 -6.43 0.71
C ALA A 61 -17.30 -5.50 1.88
N LYS A 62 -16.60 -4.39 1.62
CA LYS A 62 -16.28 -3.36 2.62
C LYS A 62 -17.55 -2.73 3.19
N LEU A 63 -18.49 -2.32 2.34
CA LEU A 63 -19.75 -1.71 2.78
C LEU A 63 -20.58 -2.70 3.61
N SER A 64 -20.70 -3.94 3.16
CA SER A 64 -21.38 -5.01 3.91
C SER A 64 -20.75 -5.25 5.28
N ALA A 65 -19.42 -5.35 5.35
CA ALA A 65 -18.72 -5.53 6.63
C ALA A 65 -18.90 -4.33 7.59
N LEU A 66 -19.13 -3.12 7.08
CA LEU A 66 -19.40 -1.93 7.88
C LEU A 66 -20.86 -1.82 8.35
N CYS A 67 -21.77 -2.61 7.77
CA CYS A 67 -23.17 -2.68 8.19
C CYS A 67 -23.41 -3.69 9.32
N GLU A 68 -22.40 -4.49 9.68
CA GLU A 68 -22.47 -5.42 10.80
C GLU A 68 -22.41 -4.69 12.13
N ASP A 69 -23.15 -5.20 13.13
CA ASP A 69 -23.12 -4.66 14.50
C ASP A 69 -21.73 -4.83 15.15
N GLU A 70 -21.07 -5.96 14.87
CA GLU A 70 -19.70 -6.24 15.31
C GLU A 70 -18.76 -6.38 14.11
N VAL A 71 -17.95 -5.33 13.88
CA VAL A 71 -17.03 -5.29 12.74
C VAL A 71 -15.75 -6.09 13.04
N ASP A 72 -15.50 -7.15 12.25
CA ASP A 72 -14.20 -7.82 12.21
C ASP A 72 -13.15 -6.91 11.54
N ASN A 73 -12.38 -6.21 12.38
CA ASN A 73 -11.32 -5.31 11.93
C ASN A 73 -10.24 -6.01 11.11
N ASN A 74 -9.86 -7.25 11.43
CA ASN A 74 -8.84 -7.97 10.67
C ASN A 74 -9.32 -8.29 9.26
N PHE A 75 -10.59 -8.69 9.14
CA PHE A 75 -11.21 -8.93 7.85
C PHE A 75 -11.31 -7.65 7.01
N LEU A 76 -11.72 -6.55 7.64
CA LEU A 76 -11.87 -5.24 7.03
C LEU A 76 -10.52 -4.66 6.57
N GLU A 77 -9.47 -4.76 7.39
CA GLU A 77 -8.11 -4.37 7.00
C GLU A 77 -7.61 -5.18 5.80
N GLY A 78 -7.94 -6.47 5.74
CA GLY A 78 -7.67 -7.28 4.55
C GLY A 78 -8.35 -6.74 3.27
N ILE A 79 -9.60 -6.26 3.36
CA ILE A 79 -10.29 -5.65 2.21
C ILE A 79 -9.68 -4.29 1.85
N LYS A 80 -9.37 -3.46 2.86
CA LYS A 80 -8.72 -2.16 2.65
C LYS A 80 -7.37 -2.32 1.95
N ARG A 81 -6.60 -3.35 2.32
CA ARG A 81 -5.33 -3.70 1.67
C ARG A 81 -5.52 -4.02 0.19
N ASP A 82 -6.44 -4.93 -0.13
CA ASP A 82 -6.73 -5.31 -1.52
C ASP A 82 -7.20 -4.10 -2.36
N LEU A 83 -8.03 -3.23 -1.78
CA LEU A 83 -8.47 -1.99 -2.42
C LEU A 83 -7.33 -0.98 -2.62
N ASN A 84 -6.42 -0.86 -1.64
CA ASN A 84 -5.26 0.01 -1.75
C ASN A 84 -4.31 -0.45 -2.86
N LEU A 85 -4.11 -1.76 -3.01
CA LEU A 85 -3.32 -2.33 -4.09
C LEU A 85 -3.90 -1.99 -5.47
N ILE A 86 -5.23 -2.08 -5.62
CA ILE A 86 -5.92 -1.66 -6.85
C ILE A 86 -5.75 -0.15 -7.09
N LYS A 87 -5.80 0.67 -6.04
CA LYS A 87 -5.56 2.12 -6.13
C LYS A 87 -4.14 2.42 -6.60
N LEU A 88 -3.15 1.66 -6.15
CA LEU A 88 -1.76 1.80 -6.60
C LEU A 88 -1.60 1.34 -8.06
N GLN A 89 -2.27 0.27 -8.47
CA GLN A 89 -2.32 -0.14 -9.88
C GLN A 89 -2.94 0.93 -10.79
N GLN A 90 -3.99 1.64 -10.32
CA GLN A 90 -4.61 2.73 -11.08
C GLN A 90 -3.65 3.86 -11.41
N LYS A 91 -2.68 4.16 -10.53
CA LYS A 91 -1.69 5.20 -10.78
C LYS A 91 -0.75 4.87 -11.95
N LEU A 92 -0.61 3.58 -12.30
CA LEU A 92 0.21 3.15 -13.44
C LEU A 92 -0.45 3.44 -14.79
N ASP A 93 -1.78 3.40 -14.87
CA ASP A 93 -2.54 3.74 -16.07
C ASP A 93 -3.66 4.71 -15.69
N PRO A 94 -3.49 6.03 -15.88
CA PRO A 94 -4.53 7.02 -15.61
C PRO A 94 -5.83 6.75 -16.37
N ASN A 95 -5.77 6.05 -17.52
CA ASN A 95 -6.97 5.67 -18.26
C ASN A 95 -7.76 4.55 -17.58
N LEU A 96 -7.16 3.85 -16.61
CA LEU A 96 -7.86 2.86 -15.79
C LEU A 96 -9.01 3.52 -15.04
N GLU A 97 -8.81 4.73 -14.49
CA GLU A 97 -9.83 5.49 -13.77
C GLU A 97 -11.07 5.75 -14.62
N MET A 98 -10.88 6.29 -15.83
CA MET A 98 -11.97 6.51 -16.80
C MET A 98 -12.69 5.23 -17.19
N LYS A 99 -11.98 4.10 -17.24
CA LYS A 99 -12.55 2.78 -17.56
C LYS A 99 -13.43 2.22 -16.43
N PHE A 100 -13.21 2.59 -15.16
CA PHE A 100 -14.09 2.12 -14.08
C PHE A 100 -15.46 2.79 -14.10
N ASP A 101 -15.53 4.02 -14.59
CA ASP A 101 -16.74 4.85 -14.66
C ASP A 101 -17.48 4.68 -16.00
N SER A 102 -16.85 4.05 -16.98
CA SER A 102 -17.45 3.74 -18.28
C SER A 102 -18.47 2.59 -18.18
N SER A 103 -19.58 2.74 -18.91
CA SER A 103 -20.58 1.69 -19.15
C SER A 103 -20.19 0.73 -20.29
N ASP A 104 -19.15 1.04 -21.05
CA ASP A 104 -18.73 0.24 -22.19
C ASP A 104 -17.96 -1.01 -21.75
N PRO A 105 -18.08 -2.14 -22.47
CA PRO A 105 -17.32 -3.34 -22.18
C PRO A 105 -15.83 -3.10 -22.47
N VAL A 106 -15.10 -2.67 -21.44
CA VAL A 106 -13.64 -2.56 -21.48
C VAL A 106 -13.05 -3.97 -21.57
N SER A 107 -12.00 -4.14 -22.38
CA SER A 107 -11.22 -5.37 -22.37
C SER A 107 -10.78 -5.69 -20.93
N LYS A 108 -11.03 -6.90 -20.46
CA LYS A 108 -10.66 -7.34 -19.10
C LYS A 108 -9.22 -6.97 -18.77
N ILE A 109 -9.04 -6.18 -17.72
CA ILE A 109 -7.71 -5.76 -17.24
C ILE A 109 -7.38 -6.59 -16.01
N ARG A 110 -6.27 -7.33 -16.10
CA ARG A 110 -5.79 -8.19 -15.02
C ARG A 110 -5.43 -7.34 -13.78
N SER A 111 -5.80 -7.83 -12.61
CA SER A 111 -5.30 -7.34 -11.32
C SER A 111 -3.80 -7.65 -11.19
N CYS A 112 -2.99 -6.63 -10.92
CA CYS A 112 -1.56 -6.79 -10.68
C CYS A 112 -1.28 -7.24 -9.23
N THR A 113 -0.17 -7.94 -9.04
CA THR A 113 0.41 -8.18 -7.72
C THR A 113 1.22 -6.96 -7.25
N ALA A 114 1.53 -6.88 -5.95
CA ALA A 114 2.39 -5.84 -5.41
C ALA A 114 3.78 -5.81 -6.07
N GLU A 115 4.37 -6.98 -6.31
CA GLU A 115 5.65 -7.10 -7.01
C GLU A 115 5.57 -6.56 -8.46
N GLU A 116 4.50 -6.88 -9.19
CA GLU A 116 4.29 -6.38 -10.56
C GLU A 116 4.17 -4.86 -10.58
N ILE A 117 3.46 -4.27 -9.62
CA ILE A 117 3.29 -2.81 -9.51
C ILE A 117 4.63 -2.13 -9.17
N ILE A 118 5.40 -2.68 -8.23
CA ILE A 118 6.73 -2.14 -7.89
C ILE A 118 7.63 -2.16 -9.12
N LYS A 119 7.72 -3.30 -9.83
CA LYS A 119 8.52 -3.40 -11.05
C LYS A 119 8.09 -2.41 -12.12
N ALA A 120 6.78 -2.22 -12.32
CA ALA A 120 6.26 -1.25 -13.28
C ALA A 120 6.69 0.19 -12.94
N ASN A 121 6.64 0.58 -11.66
CA ASN A 121 7.09 1.91 -11.21
C ASN A 121 8.59 2.14 -11.43
N LEU A 122 9.42 1.09 -11.35
CA LEU A 122 10.87 1.19 -11.45
C LEU A 122 11.44 0.99 -12.87
N ASN A 123 10.63 0.60 -13.85
CA ASN A 123 11.10 0.24 -15.20
C ASN A 123 11.49 1.44 -16.08
N ASP A 124 11.20 2.67 -15.66
CA ASP A 124 11.49 3.87 -16.44
C ASP A 124 12.87 4.43 -16.09
N ALA A 125 13.58 4.94 -17.11
CA ALA A 125 14.98 5.35 -17.00
C ALA A 125 15.17 6.57 -16.09
N SER A 126 14.12 7.36 -15.86
CA SER A 126 14.06 8.40 -14.84
C SER A 126 13.05 8.01 -13.77
N CYS A 127 13.47 7.34 -12.67
CA CYS A 127 12.61 7.26 -11.49
C CYS A 127 12.42 8.68 -10.97
N ASP A 128 11.19 9.17 -11.00
CA ASP A 128 10.79 10.36 -10.25
C ASP A 128 10.42 9.98 -8.82
N ILE A 129 10.27 11.00 -7.98
CA ILE A 129 9.92 10.86 -6.58
C ILE A 129 8.56 10.18 -6.36
N ASP A 130 7.59 10.40 -7.25
CA ASP A 130 6.24 9.87 -7.13
C ASP A 130 6.21 8.36 -7.32
N ARG A 131 6.89 7.85 -8.35
CA ARG A 131 6.97 6.41 -8.63
C ARG A 131 7.73 5.66 -7.55
N CYS A 132 8.85 6.21 -7.11
CA CYS A 132 9.66 5.63 -6.04
C CYS A 132 8.84 5.63 -4.71
N PHE A 133 8.01 6.65 -4.44
CA PHE A 133 7.11 6.69 -3.28
C PHE A 133 5.95 5.69 -3.39
N ASP A 134 5.28 5.61 -4.55
CA ASP A 134 4.21 4.64 -4.78
C ASP A 134 4.71 3.20 -4.69
N ALA A 135 5.94 2.94 -5.11
CA ALA A 135 6.59 1.65 -4.92
C ALA A 135 6.80 1.32 -3.43
N LEU A 136 7.17 2.29 -2.57
CA LEU A 136 7.27 2.07 -1.12
C LEU A 136 5.90 1.82 -0.46
N LEU A 137 4.85 2.54 -0.88
CA LEU A 137 3.49 2.26 -0.39
C LEU A 137 3.01 0.87 -0.82
N THR A 138 3.37 0.45 -2.02
CA THR A 138 3.10 -0.91 -2.52
C THR A 138 3.90 -1.95 -1.72
N LEU A 139 5.16 -1.67 -1.41
CA LEU A 139 6.00 -2.55 -0.58
C LEU A 139 5.43 -2.69 0.83
N SER A 140 4.90 -1.61 1.41
CA SER A 140 4.21 -1.67 2.71
C SER A 140 3.03 -2.65 2.68
N THR A 141 2.28 -2.65 1.58
CA THR A 141 1.15 -3.57 1.38
C THR A 141 1.64 -5.02 1.30
N LEU A 142 2.76 -5.27 0.62
CA LEU A 142 3.37 -6.59 0.49
C LEU A 142 3.90 -7.12 1.84
N ILE A 143 4.51 -6.27 2.67
CA ILE A 143 4.99 -6.66 4.00
C ILE A 143 3.85 -7.25 4.85
N ASP A 144 2.65 -6.67 4.78
CA ASP A 144 1.48 -7.16 5.51
C ASP A 144 0.96 -8.51 4.99
N GLU A 145 1.04 -8.74 3.68
CA GLU A 145 0.67 -10.03 3.07
C GLU A 145 1.63 -11.14 3.48
N GLU A 146 2.91 -10.78 3.59
CA GLU A 146 4.01 -11.72 3.71
C GLU A 146 4.55 -11.90 5.13
N ALA A 147 4.04 -11.16 6.11
CA ALA A 147 4.33 -11.36 7.55
C ALA A 147 4.07 -12.80 8.03
N SER A 148 3.36 -13.61 7.24
CA SER A 148 3.06 -15.02 7.51
C SER A 148 4.06 -16.02 6.89
N ASN A 149 5.00 -15.59 6.03
CA ASN A 149 5.89 -16.47 5.25
C ASN A 149 7.38 -16.06 5.35
N ARG A 150 8.26 -16.98 5.76
CA ARG A 150 9.71 -16.70 5.93
C ARG A 150 10.45 -16.37 4.63
N THR A 151 10.10 -16.99 3.51
CA THR A 151 10.74 -16.78 2.20
C THR A 151 10.49 -15.38 1.65
N ALA A 152 9.45 -14.72 2.14
CA ALA A 152 9.04 -13.43 1.63
C ALA A 152 9.87 -12.27 2.18
N GLY A 153 10.62 -12.49 3.27
CA GLY A 153 11.59 -11.51 3.76
C GLY A 153 12.67 -11.16 2.72
N GLU A 154 13.15 -12.16 1.96
CA GLU A 154 14.16 -11.94 0.91
C GLU A 154 13.60 -11.15 -0.28
N LEU A 155 12.36 -11.43 -0.69
CA LEU A 155 11.70 -10.69 -1.77
C LEU A 155 11.44 -9.23 -1.37
N VAL A 156 10.91 -9.02 -0.17
CA VAL A 156 10.66 -7.68 0.40
C VAL A 156 11.96 -6.89 0.45
N HIS A 157 13.02 -7.47 1.01
CA HIS A 157 14.33 -6.82 1.11
C HIS A 157 14.92 -6.50 -0.27
N SER A 158 14.82 -7.43 -1.23
CA SER A 158 15.28 -7.21 -2.61
C SER A 158 14.53 -6.08 -3.30
N LEU A 159 13.20 -6.02 -3.15
CA LEU A 159 12.37 -4.96 -3.72
C LEU A 159 12.64 -3.61 -3.04
N GLN A 160 12.77 -3.60 -1.72
CA GLN A 160 13.18 -2.42 -0.95
C GLN A 160 14.49 -1.85 -1.48
N ALA A 161 15.53 -2.69 -1.58
CA ALA A 161 16.83 -2.27 -2.09
C ALA A 161 16.72 -1.69 -3.51
N LYS A 162 15.95 -2.32 -4.40
CA LYS A 162 15.73 -1.82 -5.76
C LYS A 162 15.08 -0.44 -5.80
N ILE A 163 14.08 -0.18 -4.97
CA ILE A 163 13.41 1.13 -4.90
C ILE A 163 14.40 2.21 -4.47
N TRP A 164 15.16 1.96 -3.41
CA TRP A 164 16.12 2.93 -2.88
C TRP A 164 17.32 3.14 -3.81
N ILE A 165 17.81 2.08 -4.46
CA ILE A 165 18.84 2.18 -5.51
C ILE A 165 18.35 3.06 -6.66
N ALA A 166 17.09 2.90 -7.10
CA ALA A 166 16.52 3.73 -8.16
C ALA A 166 16.47 5.21 -7.74
N ALA A 167 16.01 5.50 -6.52
CA ALA A 167 15.96 6.85 -5.97
C ALA A 167 17.36 7.51 -5.89
N ILE A 168 18.39 6.76 -5.50
CA ILE A 168 19.76 7.27 -5.47
C ILE A 168 20.28 7.50 -6.90
N ARG A 169 20.08 6.55 -7.82
CA ARG A 169 20.55 6.64 -9.21
C ARG A 169 19.90 7.78 -9.99
N ALA A 170 18.70 8.22 -9.62
CA ALA A 170 18.04 9.39 -10.21
C ALA A 170 18.91 10.67 -10.16
N ASN A 171 19.81 10.78 -9.16
CA ASN A 171 20.77 11.87 -9.04
C ASN A 171 22.23 11.39 -9.17
N SER A 172 22.50 10.39 -10.03
CA SER A 172 23.83 9.76 -10.15
C SER A 172 24.99 10.74 -10.39
N GLU A 173 24.79 11.78 -11.21
CA GLU A 173 25.84 12.79 -11.49
C GLU A 173 26.20 13.63 -10.27
N TYR A 174 25.23 13.89 -9.38
CA TYR A 174 25.46 14.56 -8.11
C TYR A 174 26.29 13.66 -7.18
N TRP A 175 25.87 12.41 -7.00
CA TRP A 175 26.54 11.45 -6.11
C TRP A 175 28.00 11.16 -6.50
N LYS A 176 28.31 11.15 -7.80
CA LYS A 176 29.69 11.01 -8.29
C LYS A 176 30.59 12.18 -7.89
N LYS A 177 30.03 13.38 -7.71
CA LYS A 177 30.77 14.64 -7.54
C LYS A 177 30.65 15.24 -6.16
N VAL A 178 29.92 14.61 -5.24
CA VAL A 178 29.68 15.17 -3.90
C VAL A 178 30.98 15.48 -3.17
N THR A 179 31.01 16.64 -2.55
CA THR A 179 32.16 17.26 -1.87
C THR A 179 31.82 17.51 -0.40
N ARG A 180 32.79 18.01 0.38
CA ARG A 180 32.57 18.31 1.81
C ARG A 180 31.72 19.56 2.03
N ASP A 181 31.65 20.43 1.03
CA ASP A 181 30.93 21.71 1.11
C ASP A 181 29.46 21.55 0.70
N ASP A 182 29.06 20.38 0.19
CA ASP A 182 27.68 20.09 -0.16
C ASP A 182 26.81 19.97 1.10
N ASP A 183 25.69 20.69 1.09
CA ASP A 183 24.68 20.61 2.15
C ASP A 183 24.04 19.22 2.15
N PRO A 184 23.98 18.50 3.29
CA PRO A 184 23.19 17.28 3.43
C PRO A 184 21.72 17.43 3.05
N LYS A 185 21.19 18.66 3.00
CA LYS A 185 19.85 18.99 2.55
C LYS A 185 19.73 19.24 1.05
N TYR A 186 20.78 18.96 0.27
CA TYR A 186 20.68 19.09 -1.19
C TYR A 186 19.51 18.25 -1.72
N PRO A 187 18.58 18.82 -2.51
CA PRO A 187 17.38 18.14 -2.92
C PRO A 187 17.70 17.03 -3.92
N THR A 188 17.66 15.79 -3.43
CA THR A 188 17.76 14.57 -4.25
C THR A 188 16.45 13.79 -4.12
N VAL A 189 16.16 12.93 -5.10
CA VAL A 189 15.02 12.00 -5.01
C VAL A 189 15.14 11.14 -3.77
N TYR A 190 16.36 10.74 -3.38
CA TYR A 190 16.62 9.99 -2.16
C TYR A 190 16.21 10.74 -0.88
N SER A 191 16.68 11.99 -0.70
CA SER A 191 16.38 12.79 0.49
C SER A 191 14.89 13.15 0.55
N GLU A 192 14.29 13.52 -0.59
CA GLU A 192 12.87 13.84 -0.66
C GLU A 192 11.99 12.61 -0.40
N LEU A 193 12.42 11.42 -0.82
CA LEU A 193 11.70 10.17 -0.55
C LEU A 193 11.68 9.83 0.93
N LEU A 194 12.81 10.04 1.62
CA LEU A 194 12.90 9.91 3.07
C LEU A 194 11.97 10.89 3.78
N ASP A 195 11.96 12.17 3.36
CA ASP A 195 11.09 13.19 3.94
C ASP A 195 9.61 12.85 3.74
N ARG A 196 9.24 12.38 2.54
CA ARG A 196 7.86 12.01 2.21
C ARG A 196 7.38 10.80 3.01
N ILE A 197 8.23 9.79 3.21
CA ILE A 197 7.92 8.63 4.06
C ILE A 197 7.82 9.05 5.53
N ALA A 198 8.74 9.87 6.02
CA ALA A 198 8.70 10.37 7.40
C ALA A 198 7.43 11.21 7.68
N ALA A 199 6.96 11.96 6.68
CA ALA A 199 5.76 12.78 6.74
C ALA A 199 4.44 12.03 6.45
N CYS A 200 4.48 10.83 5.87
CA CYS A 200 3.29 10.05 5.51
C CYS A 200 2.43 9.75 6.74
N ALA A 201 1.20 10.23 6.78
CA ALA A 201 0.33 10.10 7.96
C ALA A 201 -0.36 8.73 8.03
N GLU A 202 -0.46 8.05 6.89
CA GLU A 202 -1.13 6.77 6.73
C GLU A 202 -0.33 5.58 7.28
N LEU A 203 0.98 5.76 7.48
CA LEU A 203 1.87 4.72 7.98
C LEU A 203 2.19 4.93 9.47
N SER A 204 2.22 3.84 10.24
CA SER A 204 2.76 3.87 11.60
C SER A 204 4.26 4.15 11.57
N SER A 205 4.83 4.61 12.68
CA SER A 205 6.26 4.91 12.76
C SER A 205 7.10 3.64 12.59
N GLU A 206 6.66 2.52 13.14
CA GLU A 206 7.30 1.21 12.97
C GLU A 206 7.36 0.85 11.48
N ARG A 207 6.23 0.96 10.77
CA ARG A 207 6.19 0.66 9.33
C ARG A 207 7.07 1.62 8.52
N LYS A 208 7.13 2.90 8.87
CA LYS A 208 8.06 3.84 8.22
C LYS A 208 9.52 3.39 8.42
N LEU A 209 9.89 2.99 9.63
CA LEU A 209 11.24 2.53 9.95
C LEU A 209 11.59 1.21 9.25
N GLU A 210 10.62 0.31 9.07
CA GLU A 210 10.76 -0.92 8.27
C GLU A 210 10.98 -0.64 6.78
N LEU A 211 10.36 0.42 6.23
CA LEU A 211 10.50 0.80 4.82
C LEU A 211 11.82 1.55 4.53
N ILE A 212 12.45 2.16 5.54
CA ILE A 212 13.76 2.79 5.40
C ILE A 212 14.84 1.70 5.36
N PRO A 213 15.75 1.73 4.38
CA PRO A 213 16.71 0.67 4.12
C PRO A 213 17.88 0.71 5.11
N ASP A 214 18.69 -0.34 5.14
CA ASP A 214 20.05 -0.26 5.70
C ASP A 214 20.97 0.42 4.68
N THR A 215 21.50 1.60 5.06
CA THR A 215 22.38 2.39 4.20
C THR A 215 23.73 1.72 3.94
N LYS A 216 24.19 0.81 4.81
CA LYS A 216 25.43 0.05 4.59
C LYS A 216 25.25 -0.94 3.44
N GLU A 217 24.20 -1.73 3.48
CA GLU A 217 23.89 -2.73 2.44
C GLU A 217 23.62 -2.06 1.08
N LEU A 218 22.92 -0.91 1.09
CA LEU A 218 22.72 -0.12 -0.12
C LEU A 218 24.01 0.42 -0.71
N ALA A 219 24.92 0.93 0.13
CA ALA A 219 26.19 1.46 -0.35
C ALA A 219 27.06 0.37 -0.98
N GLU A 220 27.02 -0.87 -0.46
CA GLU A 220 27.70 -2.03 -1.04
C GLU A 220 27.14 -2.40 -2.42
N CYS A 221 25.84 -2.21 -2.64
CA CYS A 221 25.18 -2.45 -3.92
C CYS A 221 25.47 -1.36 -4.97
N LEU A 222 25.95 -0.18 -4.57
CA LEU A 222 26.16 1.01 -5.40
C LEU A 222 27.64 1.25 -5.68
N THR A 223 28.31 0.21 -6.16
CA THR A 223 29.76 0.20 -6.45
C THR A 223 30.21 1.29 -7.43
N GLU A 224 29.31 1.79 -8.28
CA GLU A 224 29.56 2.90 -9.20
C GLU A 224 29.92 4.23 -8.50
N PHE A 225 29.57 4.37 -7.21
CA PHE A 225 29.92 5.55 -6.40
C PHE A 225 31.06 5.29 -5.41
N SER A 226 31.66 4.09 -5.41
CA SER A 226 32.69 3.67 -4.46
C SER A 226 33.95 4.55 -4.45
N HIS A 227 34.23 5.23 -5.57
CA HIS A 227 35.35 6.18 -5.67
C HIS A 227 35.15 7.43 -4.80
N ASN A 228 33.91 7.78 -4.47
CA ASN A 228 33.60 8.92 -3.64
C ASN A 228 33.40 8.49 -2.17
N LYS A 229 34.42 8.70 -1.34
CA LYS A 229 34.38 8.34 0.09
C LYS A 229 33.30 9.07 0.88
N LEU A 230 32.79 10.20 0.38
CA LEU A 230 31.75 10.99 1.05
C LEU A 230 30.34 10.45 0.77
N PHE A 231 30.15 9.71 -0.33
CA PHE A 231 28.85 9.17 -0.73
C PHE A 231 28.17 8.37 0.39
N GLY A 232 28.85 7.35 0.91
CA GLY A 232 28.30 6.50 1.97
C GLY A 232 28.10 7.23 3.30
N VAL A 233 28.91 8.25 3.59
CA VAL A 233 28.77 9.09 4.79
C VAL A 233 27.52 9.96 4.67
N LEU A 234 27.31 10.57 3.51
CA LEU A 234 26.18 11.46 3.28
C LEU A 234 24.85 10.70 3.25
N LEU A 235 24.79 9.55 2.56
CA LEU A 235 23.61 8.68 2.59
C LEU A 235 23.17 8.35 4.01
N ARG A 236 24.12 7.88 4.83
CA ARG A 236 23.86 7.54 6.23
C ARG A 236 23.41 8.75 7.05
N THR A 237 24.03 9.90 6.84
CA THR A 237 23.69 11.13 7.57
C THR A 237 22.24 11.56 7.29
N ILE A 238 21.83 11.53 6.02
CA ILE A 238 20.47 11.89 5.59
C ILE A 238 19.45 10.87 6.14
N GLU A 239 19.75 9.59 6.05
CA GLU A 239 18.91 8.51 6.56
C GLU A 239 18.73 8.55 8.07
N GLU A 240 19.81 8.74 8.83
CA GLU A 240 19.75 8.88 10.28
C GLU A 240 18.92 10.10 10.69
N ALA A 241 19.01 11.22 9.94
CA ALA A 241 18.18 12.39 10.19
C ALA A 241 16.68 12.08 9.97
N ALA A 242 16.35 11.33 8.92
CA ALA A 242 14.97 10.90 8.66
C ALA A 242 14.46 9.95 9.75
N ARG A 243 15.26 8.97 10.19
CA ARG A 243 14.90 8.07 11.30
C ARG A 243 14.64 8.83 12.60
N ARG A 244 15.50 9.80 12.95
CA ARG A 244 15.30 10.67 14.13
C ARG A 244 13.99 11.46 14.02
N SER A 245 13.71 12.05 12.86
CA SER A 245 12.46 12.78 12.61
C SER A 245 11.19 11.93 12.80
N ILE A 246 11.26 10.62 12.48
CA ILE A 246 10.16 9.69 12.73
C ILE A 246 9.98 9.45 14.24
N SER A 247 11.07 9.14 14.95
CA SER A 247 11.05 8.86 16.39
C SER A 247 10.66 10.07 17.24
N ASP A 248 11.14 11.27 16.90
CA ASP A 248 10.84 12.50 17.66
C ASP A 248 9.35 12.88 17.59
N LYS A 249 8.68 12.56 16.46
CA LYS A 249 7.24 12.80 16.29
C LYS A 249 6.37 11.90 17.18
N GLU A 250 6.87 10.73 17.58
CA GLU A 250 6.17 9.88 18.55
C GLU A 250 6.24 10.42 19.98
N GLY A 251 7.41 10.94 20.38
CA GLY A 251 7.61 11.54 21.70
C GLY A 251 6.69 12.75 21.97
N MET A 252 6.41 13.53 20.92
CA MET A 252 5.46 14.66 20.99
C MET A 252 3.99 14.20 21.07
N ARG A 253 3.61 13.12 20.38
CA ARG A 253 2.25 12.54 20.47
C ARG A 253 2.00 11.88 21.84
N GLY A 254 3.00 11.21 22.41
CA GLY A 254 2.90 10.61 23.75
C GLY A 254 2.78 11.65 24.88
N SER A 255 3.53 12.75 24.79
CA SER A 255 3.50 13.82 25.80
C SER A 255 2.19 14.64 25.82
N SER A 256 1.40 14.57 24.75
CA SER A 256 0.12 15.29 24.64
C SER A 256 -1.03 14.59 25.39
N ASN A 257 -0.87 13.31 25.77
CA ASN A 257 -1.92 12.53 26.44
C ASN A 257 -1.76 12.44 27.97
N GLU A 258 -0.71 13.01 28.57
CA GLU A 258 -0.48 12.95 30.03
C GLU A 258 -0.95 14.20 30.81
N THR A 259 -1.57 15.20 30.19
CA THR A 259 -2.02 16.43 30.90
C THR A 259 -3.53 16.51 31.12
N ILE A 260 -4.18 15.40 31.49
CA ILE A 260 -5.50 15.46 32.14
C ILE A 260 -5.42 14.69 33.46
N SER A 261 -4.93 15.36 34.50
CA SER A 261 -5.18 14.94 35.86
C SER A 261 -5.22 16.14 36.81
N TYR A 262 -6.38 16.25 37.48
CA TYR A 262 -6.71 17.01 38.67
C TYR A 262 -6.89 18.54 38.59
N SER A 263 -8.16 18.95 38.54
CA SER A 263 -8.70 19.97 39.47
C SER A 263 -10.22 19.83 39.60
N VAL A 264 -10.65 18.94 40.49
CA VAL A 264 -11.98 19.02 41.13
C VAL A 264 -11.75 19.35 42.60
N LEU A 265 -11.70 20.64 42.89
CA LEU A 265 -11.91 21.29 44.20
C LEU A 265 -12.40 22.70 43.82
N SER A 266 -13.53 23.25 44.28
CA SER A 266 -14.27 23.08 45.53
C SER A 266 -15.75 23.41 45.33
#